data_AF-A0A9N8VWM7-F1
#
_entry.id   AF-A0A9N8VWM7-F1
#
_cell.length_a   1.000
_cell.length_b   1.000
_cell.length_c   1.000
_cell.angle_alpha   90.00
_cell.angle_beta   90.00
_cell.angle_gamma   90.00
#
_symmetry.space_group_name_H-M   'P 1'
#
loop_
_entity.id
_entity.type
_entity.pdbx_description
1 polymer ?
#
loop_
_entity_poly.entity_id
_entity_poly.type
_entity_poly.pdbx_seq_one_letter_code
_entity_poly.pdbx_strand_id
1 'polypeptide(L)'
;ELLLRYIEQIFNFLMMTWNDIDRSEIIVRSMIGLIGDLAEAFQNGQIKQWFVADFVHAALKEGRTNRNLPNGTKEVTRWAKEMVKRASQ
;
A
#
# COMPACT_ATOMS: atom_id res chain seq x y z
N GLU A 1 -11.15 -16.50 7.20
CA GLU A 1 -10.11 -15.65 6.56
C GLU A 1 -9.24 -16.48 5.60
N LEU A 2 -9.70 -16.70 4.36
CA LEU A 2 -8.92 -17.49 3.38
C LEU A 2 -7.63 -16.77 2.95
N LEU A 3 -7.67 -15.44 2.87
CA LEU A 3 -6.60 -14.60 2.35
C LEU A 3 -5.43 -14.40 3.33
N LEU A 4 -5.64 -14.50 4.66
CA LEU A 4 -4.58 -14.26 5.65
C LEU A 4 -3.33 -15.11 5.45
N ARG A 5 -3.50 -16.36 5.00
CA ARG A 5 -2.40 -17.30 4.74
C ARG A 5 -1.48 -16.88 3.59
N TYR A 6 -1.90 -15.88 2.80
CA TYR A 6 -1.18 -15.38 1.63
C TYR A 6 -0.61 -13.97 1.84
N ILE A 7 -0.82 -13.35 3.02
CA ILE A 7 -0.47 -11.94 3.25
C ILE A 7 1.03 -11.74 3.15
N GLU A 8 1.83 -12.62 3.72
CA GLU A 8 3.29 -12.56 3.60
C GLU A 8 3.74 -12.57 2.14
N GLN A 9 3.19 -13.46 1.32
CA GLN A 9 3.54 -13.58 -0.11
C GLN A 9 3.10 -12.33 -0.88
N ILE A 10 1.92 -11.77 -0.56
CA ILE A 10 1.43 -10.54 -1.17
C ILE A 10 2.37 -9.37 -0.83
N PHE A 11 2.71 -9.17 0.44
CA PHE A 11 3.60 -8.06 0.83
C PHE A 11 5.02 -8.24 0.29
N ASN A 12 5.53 -9.47 0.20
CA ASN A 12 6.81 -9.75 -0.46
C ASN A 12 6.75 -9.37 -1.96
N PHE A 13 5.66 -9.68 -2.65
CA PHE A 13 5.45 -9.25 -4.03
C PHE A 13 5.38 -7.73 -4.19
N LEU A 14 4.68 -7.03 -3.28
CA LEU A 14 4.64 -5.57 -3.29
C LEU A 14 6.02 -4.96 -3.04
N MET A 15 6.81 -5.53 -2.14
CA MET A 15 8.19 -5.08 -1.89
C MET A 15 9.09 -5.29 -3.11
N MET A 16 8.99 -6.43 -3.79
CA MET A 16 9.72 -6.67 -5.05
C MET A 16 9.32 -5.65 -6.12
N THR A 17 8.02 -5.40 -6.26
CA THR A 17 7.48 -4.40 -7.21
C THR A 17 7.94 -2.98 -6.88
N TRP A 18 8.03 -2.64 -5.59
CA TRP A 18 8.52 -1.34 -5.13
C TRP A 18 10.00 -1.11 -5.45
N ASN A 19 10.81 -2.17 -5.34
CA ASN A 19 12.25 -2.11 -5.61
C ASN A 19 12.59 -2.19 -7.10
N ASP A 20 11.61 -2.44 -7.96
CA ASP A 20 11.80 -2.37 -9.40
C ASP A 20 12.13 -0.93 -9.83
N ILE A 21 13.19 -0.78 -10.63
CA ILE A 21 13.67 0.51 -11.16
C ILE A 21 12.69 1.04 -12.22
N ASP A 22 12.05 0.13 -12.97
CA ASP A 22 11.16 0.45 -14.08
C ASP A 22 9.68 0.52 -13.64
N ARG A 23 9.43 0.77 -12.34
CA ARG A 23 8.07 0.89 -11.81
C ARG A 23 7.34 2.07 -12.46
N SER A 24 6.33 1.74 -13.26
CA SER A 24 5.47 2.74 -13.89
C SER A 24 4.52 3.38 -12.87
N GLU A 25 3.98 4.53 -13.25
CA GLU A 25 2.93 5.24 -12.51
C GLU A 25 1.74 4.31 -12.18
N ILE A 26 1.31 3.48 -13.13
CA ILE A 26 0.21 2.54 -12.98
C ILE A 26 0.54 1.50 -11.89
N ILE A 27 1.77 0.97 -11.91
CA ILE A 27 2.23 0.00 -10.92
C ILE A 27 2.21 0.62 -9.52
N VAL A 28 2.72 1.86 -9.37
CA VAL A 28 2.71 2.57 -8.09
C VAL A 28 1.27 2.77 -7.58
N ARG A 29 0.36 3.24 -8.44
CA ARG A 29 -1.06 3.41 -8.08
C ARG A 29 -1.71 2.09 -7.66
N SER A 30 -1.52 1.02 -8.43
CA SER A 30 -2.08 -0.30 -8.13
C SER A 30 -1.55 -0.89 -6.83
N MET A 31 -0.25 -0.74 -6.56
CA MET A 31 0.35 -1.18 -5.31
C MET A 31 -0.21 -0.43 -4.10
N ILE A 32 -0.30 0.90 -4.19
CA ILE A 32 -0.90 1.74 -3.13
C ILE A 32 -2.37 1.39 -2.93
N GLY A 33 -3.12 1.17 -4.02
CA GLY A 33 -4.50 0.72 -3.98
C GLY A 33 -4.65 -0.59 -3.21
N LEU A 34 -3.85 -1.61 -3.57
CA LEU A 34 -3.89 -2.91 -2.90
C LEU A 34 -3.52 -2.83 -1.41
N ILE A 35 -2.57 -1.96 -1.02
CA ILE A 35 -2.28 -1.70 0.40
C ILE A 35 -3.53 -1.16 1.11
N GLY A 36 -4.26 -0.23 0.48
CA GLY A 36 -5.50 0.31 1.01
C GLY A 36 -6.61 -0.74 1.11
N ASP A 37 -6.78 -1.57 0.06
CA ASP A 37 -7.79 -2.64 0.03
C ASP A 37 -7.55 -3.66 1.15
N LEU A 38 -6.28 -4.04 1.37
CA LEU A 38 -5.90 -4.94 2.46
C LEU A 38 -6.13 -4.29 3.82
N ALA A 39 -5.85 -3.00 3.98
CA ALA A 39 -6.13 -2.29 5.23
C ALA A 39 -7.63 -2.19 5.52
N GLU A 40 -8.44 -1.97 4.50
CA GLU A 40 -9.90 -1.96 4.64
C GLU A 40 -10.47 -3.36 4.93
N ALA A 41 -9.89 -4.41 4.34
CA ALA A 41 -10.30 -5.79 4.59
C ALA A 41 -9.92 -6.31 5.98
N PHE A 42 -8.84 -5.79 6.58
CA PHE A 42 -8.27 -6.26 7.85
C PHE A 42 -8.15 -5.14 8.89
N GLN A 43 -9.29 -4.52 9.22
CA GLN A 43 -9.35 -3.36 10.12
C GLN A 43 -9.04 -3.67 11.59
N ASN A 44 -9.07 -4.94 12.03
CA ASN A 44 -8.88 -5.32 13.44
C ASN A 44 -7.41 -5.60 13.78
N GLY A 45 -6.47 -5.03 13.02
CA GLY A 45 -5.04 -5.15 13.28
C GLY A 45 -4.42 -6.52 13.02
N GLN A 46 -5.12 -7.43 12.31
CA GLN A 46 -4.61 -8.79 12.03
C GLN A 46 -3.28 -8.79 11.27
N ILE A 47 -3.06 -7.76 10.44
CA ILE A 47 -1.88 -7.64 9.58
C ILE A 47 -1.13 -6.31 9.81
N LYS A 48 -1.32 -5.67 10.97
CA LYS A 48 -0.73 -4.35 11.28
C LYS A 48 0.78 -4.29 11.12
N GLN A 49 1.47 -5.39 11.39
CA GLN A 49 2.93 -5.50 11.24
C GLN A 49 3.39 -5.28 9.80
N TRP A 50 2.54 -5.55 8.82
CA TRP A 50 2.84 -5.35 7.41
C TRP A 50 2.65 -3.90 6.98
N PHE A 51 1.72 -3.17 7.58
CA PHE A 51 1.48 -1.76 7.27
C PHE A 51 2.55 -0.81 7.79
N VAL A 52 3.31 -1.22 8.81
CA VAL A 52 4.42 -0.44 9.38
C VAL A 52 5.76 -0.70 8.68
N ALA A 53 5.78 -1.53 7.63
CA ALA A 53 6.99 -1.78 6.85
C ALA A 53 7.49 -0.51 6.15
N ASP A 54 8.80 -0.31 6.10
CA ASP A 54 9.43 0.90 5.55
C ASP A 54 9.01 1.19 4.11
N PHE A 55 8.89 0.15 3.27
CA PHE A 55 8.49 0.31 1.87
C PHE A 55 7.04 0.81 1.74
N VAL A 56 6.14 0.42 2.65
CA VAL A 56 4.74 0.88 2.67
C VAL A 56 4.71 2.38 2.99
N HIS A 57 5.46 2.79 4.01
CA HIS A 57 5.60 4.21 4.34
C HIS A 57 6.21 5.02 3.20
N ALA A 58 7.23 4.48 2.53
CA ALA A 58 7.87 5.10 1.38
C ALA A 58 6.90 5.24 0.19
N ALA A 59 6.15 4.18 -0.14
CA ALA A 59 5.15 4.18 -1.21
C ALA A 59 4.04 5.21 -0.96
N LEU A 60 3.45 5.23 0.24
CA LEU A 60 2.43 6.21 0.61
C LEU A 60 2.98 7.65 0.63
N LYS A 61 4.25 7.85 0.99
CA LYS A 61 4.91 9.15 0.94
C LYS A 61 5.14 9.60 -0.50
N GLU A 62 5.64 8.72 -1.37
CA GLU A 62 5.88 9.00 -2.78
C GLU A 62 4.56 9.36 -3.48
N GLY A 63 3.53 8.52 -3.33
CA GLY A 63 2.19 8.76 -3.91
C GLY A 63 1.58 10.11 -3.54
N ARG A 64 1.89 10.62 -2.34
CA ARG A 64 1.42 11.93 -1.87
C ARG A 64 2.26 13.10 -2.36
N THR A 65 3.58 12.93 -2.41
CA THR A 65 4.53 14.05 -2.54
C THR A 65 5.12 14.21 -3.94
N ASN A 66 5.10 13.14 -4.75
CA ASN A 66 5.59 13.19 -6.11
C ASN A 66 4.66 14.04 -6.99
N ARG A 67 5.15 15.20 -7.41
CA ARG A 67 4.38 16.18 -8.19
C ARG A 67 4.05 15.69 -9.59
N ASN A 68 4.82 14.74 -10.12
CA ASN A 68 4.66 14.18 -11.46
C ASN A 68 3.55 13.12 -11.53
N LEU A 69 3.04 12.66 -10.38
CA LEU A 69 1.94 11.70 -10.37
C LEU A 69 0.59 12.37 -10.68
N PRO A 70 -0.29 11.70 -11.45
CA PRO A 70 -1.65 12.16 -11.70
C PRO A 70 -2.46 12.35 -10.42
N ASN A 71 -3.48 13.21 -10.48
CA ASN A 71 -4.38 13.46 -9.34
C ASN A 71 -5.08 12.19 -8.85
N GLY A 72 -5.46 11.28 -9.77
CA GLY A 72 -6.07 10.00 -9.39
C GLY A 72 -5.20 9.19 -8.42
N THR A 73 -3.88 9.19 -8.63
CA THR A 73 -2.93 8.46 -7.78
C THR A 73 -2.77 9.12 -6.41
N LYS A 74 -2.84 10.45 -6.36
CA LYS A 74 -2.84 11.21 -5.09
C LYS A 74 -4.09 10.92 -4.27
N GLU A 75 -5.26 10.84 -4.91
CA GLU A 75 -6.51 10.49 -4.23
C GLU A 75 -6.50 9.06 -3.69
N VAL A 76 -6.06 8.08 -4.51
CA VAL A 76 -5.87 6.69 -4.05
C VAL A 76 -4.91 6.63 -2.87
N THR A 77 -3.81 7.39 -2.91
CA THR A 77 -2.84 7.46 -1.80
C THR A 77 -3.45 8.05 -0.53
N ARG A 78 -4.28 9.10 -0.66
CA ARG A 78 -4.96 9.73 0.48
C ARG A 78 -5.90 8.73 1.15
N TRP A 79 -6.69 8.01 0.36
CA TRP A 79 -7.58 6.97 0.87
C TRP A 79 -6.83 5.80 1.51
N ALA A 80 -5.81 5.24 0.84
CA ALA A 80 -5.04 4.12 1.35
C ALA A 80 -4.38 4.44 2.69
N LYS A 81 -3.87 5.67 2.86
CA LYS A 81 -3.29 6.15 4.12
C LYS A 81 -4.32 6.22 5.25
N GLU A 82 -5.57 6.57 4.95
CA GLU A 82 -6.65 6.56 5.93
C GLU A 82 -6.99 5.13 6.36
N MET A 83 -7.07 4.19 5.40
CA MET A 83 -7.33 2.78 5.71
C MET A 83 -6.21 2.17 6.55
N VAL A 84 -4.94 2.41 6.16
CA VAL A 84 -3.78 1.97 6.93
C VAL A 84 -3.80 2.52 8.36
N LYS A 85 -4.16 3.79 8.53
CA LYS A 85 -4.31 4.38 9.87
C LYS A 85 -5.37 3.65 10.68
N ARG A 86 -6.56 3.41 10.12
CA ARG A 86 -7.67 2.70 10.81
C ARG A 86 -7.28 1.26 11.18
N ALA A 87 -6.62 0.55 10.27
CA ALA A 87 -6.20 -0.84 10.47
C ALA A 87 -5.00 -1.02 11.43
N SER A 88 -4.31 0.08 11.76
CA SER A 88 -3.13 0.08 12.65
C SER A 88 -3.40 0.73 14.02
N GLN A 89 -4.62 1.19 14.26
CA GLN A 89 -5.05 1.78 15.54
C GLN A 89 -5.34 0.72 16.60
#